data_AF-A0A1J9PX14-F1
#
_entry.id   AF-A0A1J9PX14-F1
#
_cell.length_a   1.000
_cell.length_b   1.000
_cell.length_c   1.000
_cell.angle_alpha   90.00
_cell.angle_beta   90.00
_cell.angle_gamma   90.00
#
_symmetry.space_group_name_H-M   'P 1'
#
loop_
_entity.id
_entity.type
_entity.pdbx_description
1 polymer ?
#
loop_
_entity_poly.entity_id
_entity_poly.type
_entity_poly.pdbx_seq_one_letter_code
_entity_poly.pdbx_strand_id
1 'polypeptide(L)'
;MTYYHKPRGKRFSDITKPERPRKKRQKTSFSGGPRVGQGPDPDTVSALERAYPNQELGDILLSSDHNHIRVVPPQFAAAVRLIAAIEPSHQTSDLIKPLLKRIYCYALAKIHPKGQRVENVESVIMSKIHQYLRLGRSWNTIVERARSIASRILAREISETEVTGILCVLKTGSVWERAPVEACCAALSALYAKTGTYQHINTFSPYVNSALCRITGMTHKFVLYSNGGIVRLDPMSRCLHTASSTASHWKESSMAAVSEALSESREDHSESAGLLCVLLCFLAELEVPLQLCVRGSTPRKRWNNRGDIEVMNALDAGLVPELVQALSHHTDLDNALRELRSFSAVSSKSGSTCSLDPSVSARILRSLPLEFHSFWRKQALIVAFRSIPWKYLEPRPLNMELFLRHLKHTVHKARDCDGFQGLAPNIRIDLILTLAEASRFPDMVWKRFVIDQAKELLCGLNDEYLQSCIAERESVVYRDSMKIFPLKIMHGESAHTEAFVHSMVVTHSRFPGCKSDRRP
;
A
#
# COMPACT_ATOMS: atom_id res chain seq x y z
N MET A 1 -60.76 -53.28 -28.33
CA MET A 1 -61.76 -52.82 -29.32
C MET A 1 -61.48 -51.36 -29.64
N THR A 2 -61.28 -51.09 -30.93
CA THR A 2 -61.31 -49.79 -31.65
C THR A 2 -60.41 -48.63 -31.21
N TYR A 3 -59.24 -48.60 -31.87
CA TYR A 3 -58.60 -47.48 -32.55
C TYR A 3 -59.44 -46.21 -32.78
N TYR A 4 -58.82 -45.04 -32.57
CA TYR A 4 -59.05 -43.85 -33.37
C TYR A 4 -57.74 -43.15 -33.72
N HIS A 5 -57.64 -42.75 -34.98
CA HIS A 5 -56.45 -42.29 -35.68
C HIS A 5 -56.69 -40.85 -36.19
N LYS A 6 -55.78 -39.91 -35.85
CA LYS A 6 -55.39 -38.67 -36.59
C LYS A 6 -56.47 -37.56 -36.80
N PRO A 7 -56.10 -36.28 -37.11
CA PRO A 7 -55.00 -35.86 -37.97
C PRO A 7 -54.15 -34.61 -37.58
N ARG A 8 -53.15 -34.41 -38.44
CA ARG A 8 -52.12 -33.36 -38.54
C ARG A 8 -52.69 -31.93 -38.63
N GLY A 9 -51.88 -30.97 -38.14
CA GLY A 9 -51.58 -29.74 -38.89
C GLY A 9 -51.64 -28.45 -38.09
N LYS A 10 -50.49 -27.77 -37.90
CA LYS A 10 -50.20 -26.42 -38.45
C LYS A 10 -48.92 -25.81 -37.86
N ARG A 11 -48.02 -25.48 -38.79
CA ARG A 11 -47.02 -24.41 -38.85
C ARG A 11 -46.84 -23.54 -37.58
N PHE A 12 -45.64 -23.60 -37.01
CA PHE A 12 -45.08 -22.47 -36.26
C PHE A 12 -44.44 -21.49 -37.24
N SER A 13 -45.00 -20.29 -37.32
CA SER A 13 -44.42 -19.12 -37.97
C SER A 13 -43.47 -18.41 -37.01
N ASP A 14 -42.33 -18.00 -37.56
CA ASP A 14 -41.31 -17.15 -36.97
C ASP A 14 -41.90 -15.89 -36.30
N ILE A 15 -41.55 -15.69 -35.03
CA ILE A 15 -41.67 -14.39 -34.36
C ILE A 15 -40.28 -13.78 -34.30
N THR A 16 -40.05 -12.90 -35.28
CA THR A 16 -38.95 -11.95 -35.36
C THR A 16 -38.96 -11.04 -34.13
N LYS A 17 -37.88 -11.08 -33.34
CA LYS A 17 -37.62 -10.08 -32.30
C LYS A 17 -37.21 -8.75 -32.95
N PRO A 18 -37.70 -7.58 -32.47
CA PRO A 18 -37.31 -6.29 -33.01
C PRO A 18 -35.86 -5.95 -32.63
N GLU A 19 -35.03 -5.71 -33.66
CA GLU A 19 -33.69 -5.15 -33.54
C GLU A 19 -33.74 -3.75 -32.92
N ARG A 20 -32.98 -3.57 -31.83
CA ARG A 20 -32.67 -2.25 -31.28
C ARG A 20 -31.72 -1.50 -32.21
N PRO A 21 -31.91 -0.20 -32.46
CA PRO A 21 -31.08 0.56 -33.38
C PRO A 21 -29.64 0.69 -32.83
N ARG A 22 -28.70 0.03 -33.51
CA ARG A 22 -27.26 0.26 -33.36
C ARG A 22 -26.94 1.69 -33.79
N LYS A 23 -26.54 2.54 -32.84
CA LYS A 23 -25.93 3.84 -33.10
C LYS A 23 -24.70 3.64 -33.99
N LYS A 24 -24.79 4.07 -35.26
CA LYS A 24 -23.67 4.18 -36.18
C LYS A 24 -22.63 5.11 -35.57
N ARG A 25 -21.56 4.54 -35.02
CA ARG A 25 -20.32 5.26 -34.74
C ARG A 25 -19.68 5.55 -36.09
N GLN A 26 -19.70 6.82 -36.50
CA GLN A 26 -18.95 7.30 -37.67
C GLN A 26 -17.49 6.86 -37.50
N LYS A 27 -17.06 5.92 -38.34
CA LYS A 27 -15.64 5.68 -38.61
C LYS A 27 -15.15 6.86 -39.43
N THR A 28 -14.48 7.81 -38.79
CA THR A 28 -13.53 8.67 -39.48
C THR A 28 -12.38 7.78 -39.96
N SER A 29 -12.39 7.49 -41.26
CA SER A 29 -11.28 6.87 -41.96
C SER A 29 -10.11 7.85 -41.97
N PHE A 30 -9.20 7.73 -41.00
CA PHE A 30 -7.85 8.27 -41.12
C PHE A 30 -7.04 7.32 -42.03
N SER A 31 -7.20 7.49 -43.34
CA SER A 31 -6.25 6.98 -44.33
C SER A 31 -5.16 8.04 -44.53
N GLY A 32 -4.23 8.11 -43.58
CA GLY A 32 -2.99 8.87 -43.70
C GLY A 32 -1.83 7.89 -43.78
N GLY A 33 -1.46 7.47 -44.99
CA GLY A 33 -0.15 6.84 -45.19
C GLY A 33 0.96 7.82 -44.82
N PRO A 34 2.14 7.33 -44.38
CA PRO A 34 3.24 8.20 -43.96
C PRO A 34 3.67 9.07 -45.14
N ARG A 35 3.47 10.39 -45.03
CA ARG A 35 4.07 11.36 -45.94
C ARG A 35 5.59 11.31 -45.74
N VAL A 36 6.26 10.62 -46.64
CA VAL A 36 7.71 10.63 -46.77
C VAL A 36 8.14 12.05 -47.13
N GLY A 37 8.84 12.74 -46.22
CA GLY A 37 9.61 13.95 -46.55
C GLY A 37 9.28 15.24 -45.79
N GLN A 38 8.32 15.28 -44.86
CA GLN A 38 8.21 16.44 -43.98
C GLN A 38 9.32 16.36 -42.91
N GLY A 39 10.25 17.32 -42.96
CA GLY A 39 11.28 17.48 -41.94
C GLY A 39 10.70 17.61 -40.52
N PRO A 40 11.51 17.46 -39.47
CA PRO A 40 11.04 17.55 -38.10
C PRO A 40 10.38 18.91 -37.85
N ASP A 41 9.26 18.90 -37.15
CA ASP A 41 8.54 20.10 -36.75
C ASP A 41 9.49 21.07 -35.99
N PRO A 42 9.74 22.28 -36.52
CA PRO A 42 10.70 23.22 -35.94
C PRO A 42 10.32 23.66 -34.52
N ASP A 43 9.02 23.65 -34.20
CA ASP A 43 8.53 24.01 -32.86
C ASP A 43 8.93 22.94 -31.83
N THR A 44 8.82 21.66 -32.22
CA THR A 44 9.28 20.52 -31.40
C THR A 44 10.79 20.57 -31.18
N VAL A 45 11.59 20.88 -32.21
CA VAL A 45 13.06 21.02 -32.09
C VAL A 45 13.41 22.18 -31.15
N SER A 46 12.76 23.33 -31.32
CA SER A 46 12.97 24.51 -30.47
C SER A 46 12.56 24.27 -29.01
N ALA A 47 11.53 23.46 -28.76
CA ALA A 47 11.14 23.05 -27.41
C ALA A 47 12.18 22.12 -26.76
N LEU A 48 12.78 21.21 -27.52
CA LEU A 48 13.86 20.34 -27.05
C LEU A 48 15.12 21.14 -26.71
N GLU A 49 15.50 22.10 -27.56
CA GLU A 49 16.65 22.96 -27.29
C GLU A 49 16.47 23.81 -26.03
N ARG A 50 15.26 24.34 -25.79
CA ARG A 50 14.95 25.08 -24.55
C ARG A 50 14.96 24.22 -23.30
N ALA A 51 14.87 22.90 -23.44
CA ALA A 51 15.03 21.95 -22.33
C ALA A 51 16.52 21.70 -21.98
N TYR A 52 17.44 22.51 -22.50
CA TYR A 52 18.88 22.49 -22.22
C TYR A 52 19.39 23.93 -21.93
N PRO A 53 20.36 24.16 -21.01
CA PRO A 53 20.93 23.20 -20.07
C PRO A 53 20.16 23.15 -18.73
N ASN A 54 20.33 22.07 -17.98
CA ASN A 54 19.81 21.95 -16.61
C ASN A 54 20.77 22.59 -15.58
N GLN A 55 20.85 23.92 -15.57
CA GLN A 55 21.79 24.68 -14.72
C GLN A 55 21.59 24.37 -13.23
N GLU A 56 20.35 24.38 -12.74
CA GLU A 56 20.01 24.10 -11.34
C GLU A 56 20.56 22.74 -10.85
N LEU A 57 20.44 21.70 -11.67
CA LEU A 57 20.97 20.38 -11.31
C LEU A 57 22.49 20.33 -11.41
N GLY A 58 23.08 21.06 -12.36
CA GLY A 58 24.52 21.19 -12.48
C GLY A 58 25.14 21.82 -11.25
N ASP A 59 24.57 22.91 -10.76
CA ASP A 59 25.05 23.61 -9.55
C ASP A 59 24.94 22.72 -8.31
N ILE A 60 23.86 21.95 -8.17
CA ILE A 60 23.69 20.97 -7.08
C ILE A 60 24.75 19.85 -7.16
N LEU A 61 25.00 19.34 -8.35
CA LEU A 61 25.99 18.27 -8.59
C LEU A 61 27.44 18.76 -8.53
N LEU A 62 27.70 20.07 -8.58
CA LEU A 62 29.05 20.63 -8.43
C LEU A 62 29.32 21.16 -7.00
N SER A 63 28.28 21.44 -6.20
CA SER A 63 28.39 22.10 -4.89
C SER A 63 28.47 21.18 -3.66
N SER A 64 28.26 19.86 -3.80
CA SER A 64 28.12 18.95 -2.65
C SER A 64 29.16 17.81 -2.62
N ASP A 65 29.45 17.28 -1.42
CA ASP A 65 30.27 16.07 -1.20
C ASP A 65 29.39 14.81 -1.41
N HIS A 66 29.52 14.17 -2.58
CA HIS A 66 28.49 13.27 -3.15
C HIS A 66 28.46 11.83 -2.60
N ASN A 67 28.27 11.68 -1.30
CA ASN A 67 27.91 10.40 -0.68
C ASN A 67 26.39 10.13 -0.67
N HIS A 68 25.57 11.02 -1.22
CA HIS A 68 24.10 10.94 -1.14
C HIS A 68 23.42 10.02 -2.17
N ILE A 69 24.14 9.51 -3.19
CA ILE A 69 23.66 8.36 -3.98
C ILE A 69 23.92 7.10 -3.15
N ARG A 70 23.13 6.95 -2.08
CA ARG A 70 23.28 5.90 -1.05
C ARG A 70 23.24 4.48 -1.64
N VAL A 71 23.92 3.59 -0.93
CA VAL A 71 24.04 2.15 -1.16
C VAL A 71 22.67 1.46 -1.07
N VAL A 72 22.34 0.63 -2.06
CA VAL A 72 21.16 -0.25 -2.06
C VAL A 72 21.43 -1.43 -1.10
N PRO A 73 20.53 -1.75 -0.14
CA PRO A 73 20.65 -2.91 0.76
C PRO A 73 20.82 -4.24 -0.01
N PRO A 74 21.17 -5.40 0.59
CA PRO A 74 21.61 -6.60 -0.16
C PRO A 74 20.58 -7.74 -0.40
N GLN A 75 19.27 -7.55 -0.31
CA GLN A 75 18.28 -8.65 -0.43
C GLN A 75 17.08 -8.32 -1.34
N PHE A 76 16.76 -9.21 -2.32
CA PHE A 76 15.67 -9.21 -3.33
C PHE A 76 16.00 -8.81 -4.80
N ALA A 77 15.20 -9.32 -5.75
CA ALA A 77 15.45 -9.32 -7.20
C ALA A 77 15.55 -7.92 -7.84
N ALA A 78 16.56 -7.72 -8.70
CA ALA A 78 17.06 -6.42 -9.16
C ALA A 78 15.99 -5.47 -9.73
N ALA A 79 15.06 -5.96 -10.55
CA ALA A 79 14.04 -5.12 -11.18
C ALA A 79 13.07 -4.48 -10.17
N VAL A 80 12.68 -5.21 -9.11
CA VAL A 80 11.78 -4.71 -8.07
C VAL A 80 12.45 -3.63 -7.21
N ARG A 81 13.78 -3.72 -7.02
CA ARG A 81 14.58 -2.71 -6.29
C ARG A 81 14.78 -1.42 -7.06
N LEU A 82 15.02 -1.50 -8.37
CA LEU A 82 15.07 -0.31 -9.23
C LEU A 82 13.74 0.46 -9.13
N ILE A 83 12.61 -0.25 -9.12
CA ILE A 83 11.28 0.37 -8.98
C ILE A 83 11.06 0.96 -7.58
N ALA A 84 11.39 0.21 -6.54
CA ALA A 84 11.29 0.65 -5.15
C ALA A 84 12.32 1.74 -4.79
N ALA A 85 13.38 1.96 -5.56
CA ALA A 85 14.27 3.11 -5.41
C ALA A 85 13.72 4.36 -6.12
N ILE A 86 12.94 4.18 -7.18
CA ILE A 86 12.32 5.27 -7.95
C ILE A 86 11.11 5.89 -7.23
N GLU A 87 10.32 5.09 -6.48
CA GLU A 87 9.00 5.52 -5.97
C GLU A 87 8.97 6.23 -4.59
N PRO A 88 9.76 5.86 -3.56
CA PRO A 88 9.57 6.36 -2.19
C PRO A 88 10.65 7.31 -1.69
N SER A 89 11.54 7.83 -2.55
CA SER A 89 12.59 8.77 -2.13
C SER A 89 12.01 10.15 -1.75
N HIS A 90 11.30 10.24 -0.62
CA HIS A 90 10.68 11.46 -0.10
C HIS A 90 11.69 12.47 0.48
N GLN A 91 12.95 12.07 0.69
CA GLN A 91 14.01 12.89 1.30
C GLN A 91 14.94 13.60 0.29
N THR A 92 14.87 13.29 -1.00
CA THR A 92 15.67 14.01 -2.01
C THR A 92 14.90 15.21 -2.54
N SER A 93 15.61 16.28 -2.90
CA SER A 93 15.00 17.46 -3.52
C SER A 93 14.20 17.06 -4.76
N ASP A 94 13.13 17.78 -5.06
CA ASP A 94 12.26 17.49 -6.21
C ASP A 94 13.00 17.57 -7.57
N LEU A 95 14.21 18.12 -7.59
CA LEU A 95 15.13 18.16 -8.74
C LEU A 95 15.97 16.88 -8.92
N ILE A 96 16.30 16.16 -7.85
CA ILE A 96 17.16 14.96 -7.91
C ILE A 96 16.35 13.70 -8.26
N LYS A 97 15.08 13.61 -7.84
CA LYS A 97 14.22 12.43 -8.12
C LYS A 97 14.07 12.15 -9.63
N PRO A 98 13.80 13.15 -10.49
CA PRO A 98 13.69 12.92 -11.93
C PRO A 98 15.00 12.44 -12.55
N LEU A 99 16.16 12.94 -12.08
CA LEU A 99 17.47 12.49 -12.55
C LEU A 99 17.69 11.02 -12.22
N LEU A 100 17.56 10.66 -10.94
CA LEU A 100 17.76 9.30 -10.48
C LEU A 100 16.85 8.34 -11.25
N LYS A 101 15.58 8.70 -11.42
CA LYS A 101 14.63 7.92 -12.21
C LYS A 101 15.15 7.61 -13.63
N ARG A 102 15.76 8.59 -14.32
CA ARG A 102 16.33 8.37 -15.67
C ARG A 102 17.51 7.41 -15.64
N ILE A 103 18.45 7.61 -14.71
CA ILE A 103 19.64 6.75 -14.53
C ILE A 103 19.20 5.31 -14.24
N TYR A 104 18.24 5.12 -13.33
CA TYR A 104 17.68 3.82 -13.00
C TYR A 104 16.94 3.19 -14.19
N CYS A 105 16.11 3.93 -14.93
CA CYS A 105 15.43 3.41 -16.12
C CYS A 105 16.44 2.97 -17.20
N TYR A 106 17.46 3.80 -17.45
CA TYR A 106 18.51 3.51 -18.42
C TYR A 106 19.32 2.27 -18.01
N ALA A 107 19.74 2.17 -16.75
CA ALA A 107 20.42 0.99 -16.22
C ALA A 107 19.56 -0.28 -16.34
N LEU A 108 18.26 -0.20 -16.02
CA LEU A 108 17.32 -1.31 -16.15
C LEU A 108 17.24 -1.82 -17.60
N ALA A 109 17.18 -0.91 -18.57
CA ALA A 109 17.13 -1.26 -19.99
C ALA A 109 18.44 -1.87 -20.50
N LYS A 110 19.59 -1.49 -19.93
CA LYS A 110 20.89 -2.13 -20.24
C LYS A 110 20.99 -3.55 -19.69
N ILE A 111 20.46 -3.78 -18.49
CA ILE A 111 20.45 -5.10 -17.84
C ILE A 111 19.46 -6.05 -18.55
N HIS A 112 18.36 -5.51 -19.09
CA HIS A 112 17.30 -6.28 -19.76
C HIS A 112 17.11 -5.86 -21.23
N PRO A 113 18.00 -6.31 -22.14
CA PRO A 113 17.87 -6.06 -23.57
C PRO A 113 16.53 -6.52 -24.12
N LYS A 114 16.09 -5.85 -25.20
CA LYS A 114 14.82 -6.13 -25.87
C LYS A 114 14.78 -7.60 -26.32
N GLY A 115 13.78 -8.34 -25.87
CA GLY A 115 13.58 -9.76 -26.21
C GLY A 115 13.86 -10.73 -25.05
N GLN A 116 14.52 -10.27 -23.98
CA GLN A 116 14.69 -11.09 -22.77
C GLN A 116 13.37 -11.13 -21.98
N ARG A 117 12.89 -12.34 -21.65
CA ARG A 117 11.70 -12.51 -20.82
C ARG A 117 12.02 -12.14 -19.36
N VAL A 118 11.18 -11.33 -18.75
CA VAL A 118 11.18 -11.09 -17.31
C VAL A 118 10.27 -12.16 -16.70
N GLU A 119 10.84 -13.26 -16.23
CA GLU A 119 10.08 -14.37 -15.64
C GLU A 119 9.71 -14.08 -14.16
N ASN A 120 8.60 -14.66 -13.69
CA ASN A 120 8.19 -14.70 -12.28
C ASN A 120 7.96 -13.34 -11.57
N VAL A 121 7.21 -12.43 -12.20
CA VAL A 121 6.75 -11.20 -11.53
C VAL A 121 5.24 -11.06 -11.65
N GLU A 122 4.57 -10.74 -10.53
CA GLU A 122 3.12 -10.50 -10.47
C GLU A 122 2.66 -9.47 -11.52
N SER A 123 1.47 -9.66 -12.08
CA SER A 123 0.92 -8.89 -13.21
C SER A 123 0.86 -7.36 -12.96
N VAL A 124 0.63 -6.93 -11.73
CA VAL A 124 0.58 -5.51 -11.35
C VAL A 124 1.97 -4.87 -11.40
N ILE A 125 2.98 -5.56 -10.87
CA ILE A 125 4.38 -5.10 -10.87
C ILE A 125 4.93 -5.11 -12.30
N MET A 126 4.50 -6.09 -13.11
CA MET A 126 4.89 -6.17 -14.52
C MET A 126 4.52 -4.92 -15.30
N SER A 127 3.33 -4.33 -15.11
CA SER A 127 2.94 -3.10 -15.83
C SER A 127 3.93 -1.93 -15.60
N LYS A 128 4.40 -1.76 -14.36
CA LYS A 128 5.40 -0.75 -13.98
C LYS A 128 6.77 -1.07 -14.56
N ILE A 129 7.23 -2.32 -14.49
CA ILE A 129 8.49 -2.76 -15.10
C ILE A 129 8.50 -2.45 -16.59
N HIS A 130 7.42 -2.77 -17.31
CA HIS A 130 7.30 -2.46 -18.73
C HIS A 130 7.38 -0.96 -19.00
N GLN A 131 6.75 -0.13 -18.17
CA GLN A 131 6.86 1.32 -18.28
C GLN A 131 8.30 1.80 -18.11
N TYR A 132 9.02 1.33 -17.08
CA TYR A 132 10.41 1.75 -16.84
C TYR A 132 11.36 1.23 -17.92
N LEU A 133 11.19 -0.01 -18.40
CA LEU A 133 11.94 -0.54 -19.53
C LEU A 133 11.69 0.28 -20.80
N ARG A 134 10.45 0.71 -21.04
CA ARG A 134 10.12 1.58 -22.18
C ARG A 134 10.86 2.90 -22.08
N LEU A 135 10.82 3.55 -20.91
CA LEU A 135 11.55 4.81 -20.68
C LEU A 135 13.06 4.62 -20.82
N GLY A 136 13.62 3.55 -20.24
CA GLY A 136 15.04 3.23 -20.33
C GLY A 136 15.52 3.02 -21.76
N ARG A 137 14.71 2.38 -22.61
CA ARG A 137 15.02 2.21 -24.04
C ARG A 137 15.02 3.53 -24.81
N SER A 138 14.11 4.44 -24.48
CA SER A 138 14.13 5.81 -25.04
C SER A 138 15.44 6.51 -24.66
N TRP A 139 15.86 6.42 -23.40
CA TRP A 139 17.13 6.98 -22.94
C TRP A 139 18.35 6.34 -23.59
N ASN A 140 18.36 5.01 -23.78
CA ASN A 140 19.43 4.32 -24.50
C ASN A 140 19.56 4.85 -25.94
N THR A 141 18.43 5.05 -26.61
CA THR A 141 18.39 5.60 -27.97
C THR A 141 18.93 7.04 -28.02
N ILE A 142 18.64 7.86 -27.00
CA ILE A 142 19.16 9.23 -26.90
C ILE A 142 20.69 9.22 -26.69
N VAL A 143 21.21 8.37 -25.79
CA VAL A 143 22.65 8.23 -25.51
C VAL A 143 23.41 7.75 -26.75
N GLU A 144 22.90 6.74 -27.46
CA GLU A 144 23.52 6.23 -28.70
C GLU A 144 23.61 7.29 -29.80
N ARG A 145 22.60 8.18 -29.89
CA ARG A 145 22.60 9.28 -30.86
C ARG A 145 23.55 10.39 -30.47
N ALA A 146 23.56 10.76 -29.19
CA ALA A 146 24.52 11.71 -28.68
C ALA A 146 25.95 11.25 -28.97
N ARG A 147 26.24 9.96 -28.75
CA ARG A 147 27.51 9.32 -29.13
C ARG A 147 27.81 9.46 -30.61
N SER A 148 26.88 9.08 -31.48
CA SER A 148 27.06 9.15 -32.94
C SER A 148 27.32 10.58 -33.44
N ILE A 149 26.54 11.56 -32.95
CA ILE A 149 26.69 12.97 -33.28
C ILE A 149 28.03 13.51 -32.78
N ALA A 150 28.37 13.22 -31.53
CA ALA A 150 29.62 13.63 -30.92
C ALA A 150 30.83 13.06 -31.67
N SER A 151 30.81 11.77 -32.04
CA SER A 151 31.89 11.13 -32.79
C SER A 151 32.11 11.80 -34.15
N ARG A 152 31.02 12.17 -34.83
CA ARG A 152 31.08 12.87 -36.11
C ARG A 152 31.67 14.28 -35.97
N ILE A 153 31.28 15.02 -34.94
CA ILE A 153 31.71 16.41 -34.73
C ILE A 153 33.16 16.48 -34.25
N LEU A 154 33.56 15.58 -33.36
CA LEU A 154 34.93 15.54 -32.83
C LEU A 154 35.92 14.76 -33.70
N ALA A 155 35.44 14.18 -34.82
CA ALA A 155 36.22 13.32 -35.72
C ALA A 155 37.02 12.21 -35.00
N ARG A 156 36.45 11.68 -33.89
CA ARG A 156 37.04 10.58 -33.11
C ARG A 156 35.96 9.63 -32.64
N GLU A 157 36.31 8.37 -32.41
CA GLU A 157 35.39 7.43 -31.77
C GLU A 157 35.20 7.82 -30.30
N ILE A 158 33.94 8.00 -29.92
CA ILE A 158 33.54 8.29 -28.54
C ILE A 158 32.84 7.08 -27.97
N SER A 159 33.29 6.69 -26.78
CA SER A 159 32.70 5.61 -26.00
C SER A 159 31.33 6.01 -25.44
N GLU A 160 30.50 5.03 -25.11
CA GLU A 160 29.20 5.30 -24.49
C GLU A 160 29.33 6.03 -23.15
N THR A 161 30.31 5.63 -22.33
CA THR A 161 30.56 6.21 -21.00
C THR A 161 30.97 7.68 -21.07
N GLU A 162 31.54 8.16 -22.17
CA GLU A 162 31.88 9.59 -22.36
C GLU A 162 30.66 10.48 -22.64
N VAL A 163 29.49 9.90 -22.94
CA VAL A 163 28.27 10.66 -23.25
C VAL A 163 27.11 10.40 -22.30
N THR A 164 27.27 9.53 -21.28
CA THR A 164 26.21 9.23 -20.31
C THR A 164 25.77 10.44 -19.48
N GLY A 165 26.64 11.45 -19.34
CA GLY A 165 26.32 12.73 -18.69
C GLY A 165 25.10 13.44 -19.29
N ILE A 166 24.72 13.11 -20.54
CA ILE A 166 23.51 13.64 -21.18
C ILE A 166 22.22 13.38 -20.38
N LEU A 167 22.19 12.32 -19.56
CA LEU A 167 21.06 12.03 -18.67
C LEU A 167 20.82 13.15 -17.63
N CYS A 168 21.89 13.87 -17.26
CA CYS A 168 21.87 15.01 -16.35
C CYS A 168 21.54 16.33 -17.04
N VAL A 169 22.16 16.59 -18.20
CA VAL A 169 22.15 17.94 -18.79
C VAL A 169 20.78 18.34 -19.37
N LEU A 170 19.94 17.36 -19.71
CA LEU A 170 18.61 17.61 -20.24
C LEU A 170 17.61 17.89 -19.11
N LYS A 171 17.04 19.10 -19.03
CA LYS A 171 16.15 19.55 -17.92
C LYS A 171 14.86 18.74 -17.87
N THR A 172 14.15 18.59 -19.00
CA THR A 172 12.81 17.99 -19.05
C THR A 172 12.81 16.64 -19.77
N GLY A 173 13.19 15.57 -19.07
CA GLY A 173 13.30 14.23 -19.63
C GLY A 173 12.06 13.74 -20.37
N SER A 174 10.86 14.09 -19.90
CA SER A 174 9.60 13.66 -20.52
C SER A 174 9.34 14.24 -21.92
N VAL A 175 9.96 15.38 -22.26
CA VAL A 175 9.89 15.98 -23.61
C VAL A 175 10.77 15.17 -24.56
N TRP A 176 11.98 14.84 -24.13
CA TRP A 176 12.92 14.00 -24.89
C TRP A 176 12.42 12.56 -25.07
N GLU A 177 11.81 11.98 -24.03
CA GLU A 177 11.26 10.62 -24.06
C GLU A 177 10.10 10.45 -25.07
N ARG A 178 9.37 11.52 -25.37
CA ARG A 178 8.20 11.52 -26.26
C ARG A 178 8.49 12.08 -27.65
N ALA A 179 9.60 12.78 -27.83
CA ALA A 179 9.91 13.44 -29.08
C ALA A 179 10.18 12.41 -30.20
N PRO A 180 9.74 12.70 -31.43
CA PRO A 180 10.06 11.87 -32.57
C PRO A 180 11.57 11.82 -32.79
N VAL A 181 12.01 10.73 -33.39
CA VAL A 181 13.41 10.41 -33.64
C VAL A 181 14.13 11.57 -34.34
N GLU A 182 13.50 12.11 -35.36
CA GLU A 182 14.06 13.13 -36.24
C GLU A 182 14.27 14.44 -35.49
N ALA A 183 13.30 14.84 -34.66
CA ALA A 183 13.40 16.04 -33.84
C ALA A 183 14.48 15.90 -32.76
N CYS A 184 14.59 14.74 -32.11
CA CYS A 184 15.67 14.46 -31.17
C CYS A 184 17.05 14.56 -31.84
N CYS A 185 17.22 14.01 -33.05
CA CYS A 185 18.49 14.09 -33.79
C CYS A 185 18.83 15.54 -34.18
N ALA A 186 17.85 16.29 -34.67
CA ALA A 186 18.03 17.69 -35.04
C ALA A 186 18.41 18.54 -33.82
N ALA A 187 17.68 18.42 -32.72
CA ALA A 187 17.96 19.15 -31.48
C ALA A 187 19.33 18.79 -30.90
N LEU A 188 19.70 17.50 -30.84
CA LEU A 188 21.04 17.11 -30.39
C LEU A 188 22.13 17.66 -31.31
N SER A 189 21.94 17.62 -32.63
CA SER A 189 22.93 18.17 -33.56
C SER A 189 23.11 19.68 -33.37
N ALA A 190 22.02 20.40 -33.19
CA ALA A 190 22.04 21.84 -32.89
C ALA A 190 22.70 22.13 -31.54
N LEU A 191 22.43 21.34 -30.50
CA LEU A 191 23.05 21.48 -29.19
C LEU A 191 24.56 21.23 -29.24
N TYR A 192 25.03 20.23 -29.98
CA TYR A 192 26.46 19.97 -30.14
C TYR A 192 27.17 20.99 -31.03
N ALA A 193 26.45 21.66 -31.94
CA ALA A 193 26.96 22.79 -32.69
C ALA A 193 27.13 24.05 -31.81
N LYS A 194 26.34 24.18 -30.73
CA LYS A 194 26.54 25.21 -29.70
C LYS A 194 27.75 24.86 -28.84
N THR A 195 28.70 25.79 -28.74
CA THR A 195 29.95 25.61 -28.01
C THR A 195 29.68 25.27 -26.54
N GLY A 196 30.37 24.24 -26.02
CA GLY A 196 30.33 23.86 -24.61
C GLY A 196 29.40 22.71 -24.25
N THR A 197 28.49 22.25 -25.13
CA THR A 197 27.57 21.16 -24.79
C THR A 197 28.27 19.83 -24.53
N TYR A 198 29.22 19.46 -25.38
CA TYR A 198 30.02 18.26 -25.16
C TYR A 198 30.85 18.35 -23.87
N GLN A 199 31.44 19.51 -23.59
CA GLN A 199 32.20 19.73 -22.37
C GLN A 199 31.31 19.56 -21.13
N HIS A 200 30.09 20.10 -21.17
CA HIS A 200 29.11 19.96 -20.09
C HIS A 200 28.68 18.49 -19.90
N ILE A 201 28.43 17.75 -20.99
CA ILE A 201 28.16 16.30 -20.92
C ILE A 201 29.35 15.54 -20.34
N ASN A 202 30.57 15.87 -20.75
CA ASN A 202 31.78 15.23 -20.26
C ASN A 202 31.98 15.48 -18.75
N THR A 203 31.69 16.70 -18.26
CA THR A 203 31.74 17.04 -16.83
C THR A 203 30.82 16.14 -15.99
N PHE A 204 29.62 15.81 -16.48
CA PHE A 204 28.65 14.99 -15.72
C PHE A 204 28.76 13.49 -15.94
N SER A 205 29.47 13.05 -16.98
CA SER A 205 29.59 11.63 -17.32
C SER A 205 30.22 10.78 -16.19
N PRO A 206 31.28 11.20 -15.49
CA PRO A 206 31.82 10.45 -14.34
C PRO A 206 30.79 10.18 -13.24
N TYR A 207 29.92 11.15 -12.94
CA TYR A 207 28.88 11.01 -11.91
C TYR A 207 27.83 9.97 -12.32
N VAL A 208 27.37 10.04 -13.57
CA VAL A 208 26.40 9.08 -14.11
C VAL A 208 27.01 7.69 -14.16
N ASN A 209 28.25 7.56 -14.66
CA ASN A 209 28.94 6.27 -14.73
C ASN A 209 29.16 5.65 -13.34
N SER A 210 29.53 6.45 -12.34
CA SER A 210 29.63 5.98 -10.95
C SER A 210 28.29 5.42 -10.43
N ALA A 211 27.19 6.14 -10.69
CA ALA A 211 25.85 5.65 -10.34
C ALA A 211 25.48 4.37 -11.09
N LEU A 212 25.75 4.31 -12.40
CA LEU A 212 25.50 3.13 -13.22
C LEU A 212 26.30 1.92 -12.76
N CYS A 213 27.60 2.08 -12.50
CA CYS A 213 28.46 1.01 -11.98
C CYS A 213 27.96 0.46 -10.64
N ARG A 214 27.45 1.32 -9.75
CA ARG A 214 26.82 0.86 -8.50
C ARG A 214 25.57 0.02 -8.78
N ILE A 215 24.68 0.49 -9.66
CA ILE A 215 23.42 -0.19 -10.00
C ILE A 215 23.68 -1.54 -10.70
N THR A 216 24.58 -1.57 -11.69
CA THR A 216 24.89 -2.78 -12.45
C THR A 216 25.72 -3.76 -11.62
N GLY A 217 26.69 -3.27 -10.85
CA GLY A 217 27.52 -4.08 -9.95
C GLY A 217 26.71 -4.76 -8.83
N MET A 218 25.66 -4.11 -8.33
CA MET A 218 24.70 -4.75 -7.43
C MET A 218 23.95 -5.87 -8.14
N THR A 219 23.55 -5.68 -9.40
CA THR A 219 22.74 -6.64 -10.15
C THR A 219 23.49 -7.92 -10.54
N HIS A 220 24.77 -7.82 -10.94
CA HIS A 220 25.58 -8.99 -11.31
C HIS A 220 25.85 -9.96 -10.14
N LYS A 221 25.95 -9.46 -8.90
CA LYS A 221 26.10 -10.33 -7.73
C LYS A 221 24.86 -11.20 -7.49
N PHE A 222 23.65 -10.72 -7.81
CA PHE A 222 22.42 -11.49 -7.57
C PHE A 222 22.16 -12.61 -8.56
N VAL A 223 22.52 -12.43 -9.84
CA VAL A 223 22.31 -13.48 -10.87
C VAL A 223 23.14 -14.74 -10.55
N LEU A 224 24.28 -14.58 -9.87
CA LEU A 224 25.10 -15.71 -9.41
C LEU A 224 24.51 -16.42 -8.17
N TYR A 225 23.80 -15.70 -7.28
CA TYR A 225 23.15 -16.31 -6.11
C TYR A 225 21.86 -17.07 -6.45
N SER A 226 21.16 -16.73 -7.53
CA SER A 226 19.93 -17.43 -7.93
C SER A 226 20.16 -18.76 -8.67
N ASN A 227 21.38 -19.05 -9.12
CA ASN A 227 21.75 -20.32 -9.74
C ASN A 227 22.47 -21.29 -8.78
N GLY A 228 22.77 -20.87 -7.54
CA GLY A 228 23.29 -21.74 -6.49
C GLY A 228 22.14 -22.31 -5.64
N GLY A 229 22.08 -23.63 -5.55
CA GLY A 229 20.98 -24.42 -4.97
C GLY A 229 20.30 -23.85 -3.72
N ILE A 230 18.99 -24.09 -3.69
CA ILE A 230 18.07 -23.88 -2.57
C ILE A 230 18.69 -24.43 -1.28
N VAL A 231 19.33 -23.56 -0.49
CA VAL A 231 19.52 -23.81 0.94
C VAL A 231 18.26 -23.30 1.63
N ARG A 232 17.35 -24.24 1.85
CA ARG A 232 16.16 -24.11 2.67
C ARG A 232 16.62 -23.80 4.10
N LEU A 233 16.68 -22.53 4.48
CA LEU A 233 16.75 -22.14 5.88
C LEU A 233 15.37 -22.38 6.48
N ASP A 234 15.23 -23.54 7.11
CA ASP A 234 14.14 -23.83 8.02
C ASP A 234 14.15 -22.79 9.14
N PRO A 235 13.09 -21.99 9.34
CA PRO A 235 12.94 -21.29 10.59
C PRO A 235 12.59 -22.36 11.61
N MET A 236 13.55 -22.71 12.48
CA MET A 236 13.27 -23.45 13.70
C MET A 236 12.35 -22.61 14.60
N SER A 237 11.05 -22.65 14.33
CA SER A 237 10.02 -22.28 15.29
C SER A 237 9.46 -23.58 15.86
N ARG A 238 10.14 -24.09 16.89
CA ARG A 238 9.57 -25.12 17.76
C ARG A 238 8.52 -24.45 18.63
N CYS A 239 7.28 -24.44 18.17
CA CYS A 239 6.12 -24.20 19.03
C CYS A 239 5.42 -25.54 19.28
N LEU A 240 6.06 -26.39 20.09
CA LEU A 240 5.37 -27.52 20.72
C LEU A 240 4.61 -26.97 21.92
N HIS A 241 3.39 -26.48 21.70
CA HIS A 241 2.45 -26.26 22.79
C HIS A 241 1.61 -27.50 22.97
N THR A 242 1.83 -28.17 24.10
CA THR A 242 0.83 -28.99 24.77
C THR A 242 -0.45 -28.16 24.85
N ALA A 243 -1.50 -28.58 24.15
CA ALA A 243 -2.81 -27.94 24.26
C ALA A 243 -3.28 -28.05 25.72
N SER A 244 -3.20 -26.94 26.46
CA SER A 244 -3.79 -26.81 27.79
C SER A 244 -5.28 -27.11 27.70
N SER A 245 -5.83 -27.93 28.59
CA SER A 245 -7.24 -28.32 28.61
C SER A 245 -8.21 -27.12 28.78
N THR A 246 -7.70 -25.94 29.07
CA THR A 246 -8.46 -24.67 29.10
C THR A 246 -8.85 -24.16 27.71
N ALA A 247 -8.22 -24.64 26.63
CA ALA A 247 -8.52 -24.21 25.26
C ALA A 247 -9.85 -24.76 24.73
N SER A 248 -10.44 -25.82 25.32
CA SER A 248 -11.74 -26.35 24.88
C SER A 248 -12.95 -25.63 25.52
N HIS A 249 -12.79 -25.12 26.74
CA HIS A 249 -13.93 -24.67 27.55
C HIS A 249 -14.63 -23.41 27.00
N TRP A 250 -13.87 -22.44 26.47
CA TRP A 250 -14.46 -21.24 25.88
C TRP A 250 -15.32 -21.57 24.64
N LYS A 251 -14.87 -22.56 23.86
CA LYS A 251 -15.52 -22.99 22.64
C LYS A 251 -16.83 -23.72 22.95
N GLU A 252 -16.79 -24.70 23.84
CA GLU A 252 -17.99 -25.42 24.31
C GLU A 252 -19.03 -24.46 24.89
N SER A 253 -18.60 -23.52 25.75
CA SER A 253 -19.50 -22.51 26.33
C SER A 253 -20.08 -21.57 25.29
N SER A 254 -19.30 -21.19 24.28
CA SER A 254 -19.77 -20.34 23.18
C SER A 254 -20.80 -21.05 22.32
N MET A 255 -20.56 -22.33 21.99
CA MET A 255 -21.50 -23.14 21.22
C MET A 255 -22.78 -23.42 22.01
N ALA A 256 -22.68 -23.68 23.31
CA ALA A 256 -23.85 -23.84 24.18
C ALA A 256 -24.72 -22.57 24.20
N ALA A 257 -24.10 -21.38 24.32
CA ALA A 257 -24.82 -20.11 24.29
C ALA A 257 -25.51 -19.85 22.93
N VAL A 258 -24.88 -20.25 21.81
CA VAL A 258 -25.50 -20.16 20.48
C VAL A 258 -26.66 -21.16 20.35
N SER A 259 -26.49 -22.42 20.78
CA SER A 259 -27.56 -23.43 20.78
C SER A 259 -28.79 -22.97 21.56
N GLU A 260 -28.59 -22.35 22.73
CA GLU A 260 -29.68 -21.79 23.54
C GLU A 260 -30.35 -20.60 22.85
N ALA A 261 -29.57 -19.74 22.17
CA ALA A 261 -30.11 -18.58 21.48
C ALA A 261 -30.86 -18.94 20.19
N LEU A 262 -30.46 -20.02 19.51
CA LEU A 262 -31.03 -20.47 18.23
C LEU A 262 -32.03 -21.62 18.37
N SER A 263 -32.44 -21.99 19.60
CA SER A 263 -33.22 -23.20 19.93
C SER A 263 -34.56 -23.40 19.20
N GLU A 264 -35.00 -22.46 18.38
CA GLU A 264 -36.18 -22.62 17.51
C GLU A 264 -35.90 -23.53 16.30
N SER A 265 -34.64 -23.83 15.98
CA SER A 265 -34.25 -24.76 14.92
C SER A 265 -33.61 -26.03 15.49
N ARG A 266 -34.23 -27.19 15.21
CA ARG A 266 -33.74 -28.54 15.59
C ARG A 266 -32.50 -29.01 14.83
N GLU A 267 -31.91 -28.15 13.99
CA GLU A 267 -30.76 -28.48 13.16
C GLU A 267 -29.45 -28.09 13.88
N ASP A 268 -28.50 -29.02 13.93
CA ASP A 268 -27.16 -28.76 14.43
C ASP A 268 -26.50 -27.69 13.56
N HIS A 269 -26.15 -26.55 14.17
CA HIS A 269 -25.41 -25.52 13.47
C HIS A 269 -23.92 -25.88 13.40
N SER A 270 -23.26 -25.50 12.31
CA SER A 270 -21.83 -25.70 12.16
C SER A 270 -21.06 -24.85 13.16
N GLU A 271 -19.90 -25.36 13.55
CA GLU A 271 -18.98 -24.66 14.44
C GLU A 271 -18.63 -23.26 13.90
N SER A 272 -18.33 -23.17 12.61
CA SER A 272 -18.00 -21.89 11.95
C SER A 272 -19.14 -20.88 12.04
N ALA A 273 -20.40 -21.32 11.85
CA ALA A 273 -21.57 -20.47 11.99
C ALA A 273 -21.75 -19.99 13.43
N GLY A 274 -21.62 -20.89 14.40
CA GLY A 274 -21.71 -20.56 15.82
C GLY A 274 -20.65 -19.54 16.26
N LEU A 275 -19.37 -19.81 15.95
CA LEU A 275 -18.27 -18.91 16.29
C LEU A 275 -18.38 -17.54 15.61
N LEU A 276 -18.82 -17.51 14.34
CA LEU A 276 -19.10 -16.25 13.65
C LEU A 276 -20.23 -15.48 14.36
N CYS A 277 -21.30 -16.17 14.76
CA CYS A 277 -22.43 -15.56 15.47
C CYS A 277 -21.98 -14.89 16.77
N VAL A 278 -21.17 -15.58 17.58
CA VAL A 278 -20.63 -15.01 18.82
C VAL A 278 -19.70 -13.83 18.52
N LEU A 279 -18.80 -13.94 17.54
CA LEU A 279 -17.93 -12.82 17.15
C LEU A 279 -18.72 -11.56 16.77
N LEU A 280 -19.81 -11.72 16.01
CA LEU A 280 -20.67 -10.60 15.59
C LEU A 280 -21.32 -9.89 16.79
N CYS A 281 -21.59 -10.58 17.91
CA CYS A 281 -22.12 -9.97 19.14
C CYS A 281 -21.16 -8.95 19.78
N PHE A 282 -19.85 -9.05 19.49
CA PHE A 282 -18.81 -8.17 20.05
C PHE A 282 -18.31 -7.11 19.07
N LEU A 283 -18.89 -7.05 17.88
CA LEU A 283 -18.71 -5.94 16.94
C LEU A 283 -19.78 -4.87 17.20
N ALA A 284 -19.57 -3.66 16.67
CA ALA A 284 -20.58 -2.60 16.74
C ALA A 284 -21.94 -3.07 16.21
N GLU A 285 -23.03 -2.65 16.85
CA GLU A 285 -24.44 -2.88 16.46
C GLU A 285 -24.80 -2.13 15.16
N LEU A 286 -24.10 -2.47 14.08
CA LEU A 286 -24.18 -1.87 12.77
C LEU A 286 -24.06 -2.99 11.72
N GLU A 287 -24.20 -2.63 10.46
CA GLU A 287 -23.82 -3.52 9.36
C GLU A 287 -22.33 -3.83 9.37
N VAL A 288 -22.00 -5.12 9.43
CA VAL A 288 -20.65 -5.66 9.36
C VAL A 288 -20.29 -5.94 7.91
N PRO A 289 -19.27 -5.28 7.33
CA PRO A 289 -18.77 -5.61 6.01
C PRO A 289 -18.14 -7.00 6.00
N LEU A 290 -18.47 -7.87 5.03
CA LEU A 290 -17.86 -9.21 4.96
C LEU A 290 -16.34 -9.14 4.77
N GLN A 291 -15.89 -8.12 4.05
CA GLN A 291 -14.47 -7.80 3.88
C GLN A 291 -13.76 -7.45 5.20
N LEU A 292 -14.47 -7.01 6.24
CA LEU A 292 -13.89 -6.80 7.57
C LEU A 292 -13.42 -8.14 8.16
N CYS A 293 -14.27 -9.16 8.09
CA CYS A 293 -13.97 -10.50 8.57
C CYS A 293 -12.80 -11.14 7.81
N VAL A 294 -12.86 -11.12 6.48
CA VAL A 294 -11.83 -11.73 5.62
C VAL A 294 -10.48 -11.03 5.80
N ARG A 295 -10.45 -9.69 5.81
CA ARG A 295 -9.19 -8.95 5.98
C ARG A 295 -8.64 -9.05 7.40
N GLY A 296 -9.51 -9.18 8.40
CA GLY A 296 -9.08 -9.33 9.79
C GLY A 296 -8.40 -10.67 10.07
N SER A 297 -8.79 -11.71 9.33
CA SER A 297 -8.33 -13.09 9.50
C SER A 297 -7.22 -13.54 8.53
N THR A 298 -7.09 -12.88 7.38
CA THR A 298 -6.04 -13.19 6.40
C THR A 298 -4.67 -12.60 6.80
N PRO A 299 -3.57 -13.13 6.24
CA PRO A 299 -2.25 -12.52 6.37
C PRO A 299 -2.27 -11.09 5.84
N ARG A 300 -1.73 -10.15 6.61
CA ARG A 300 -1.73 -8.72 6.24
C ARG A 300 -0.31 -8.21 6.05
N LYS A 301 -0.13 -7.25 5.15
CA LYS A 301 1.16 -6.59 4.89
C LYS A 301 1.28 -5.32 5.72
N ARG A 302 2.41 -5.12 6.39
CA ARG A 302 2.73 -3.85 7.07
C ARG A 302 4.19 -3.44 6.90
N TRP A 303 4.48 -2.19 7.24
CA TRP A 303 5.86 -1.69 7.31
C TRP A 303 6.45 -2.03 8.67
N ASN A 304 7.69 -2.54 8.68
CA ASN A 304 8.45 -2.72 9.92
C ASN A 304 9.33 -1.50 10.22
N ASN A 305 10.05 -1.54 11.36
CA ASN A 305 10.95 -0.47 11.79
C ASN A 305 12.17 -0.22 10.88
N ARG A 306 12.44 -1.12 9.93
CA ARG A 306 13.48 -0.97 8.90
C ARG A 306 12.94 -0.40 7.59
N GLY A 307 11.62 -0.20 7.50
CA GLY A 307 10.93 0.19 6.28
C GLY A 307 10.75 -0.96 5.29
N ASP A 308 10.97 -2.22 5.71
CA ASP A 308 10.67 -3.39 4.89
C ASP A 308 9.19 -3.79 5.02
N ILE A 309 8.68 -4.52 4.02
CA ILE A 309 7.35 -5.13 4.09
C ILE A 309 7.45 -6.42 4.87
N GLU A 310 6.68 -6.53 5.94
CA GLU A 310 6.48 -7.78 6.67
C GLU A 310 5.04 -8.27 6.52
N VAL A 311 4.89 -9.59 6.48
CA VAL A 311 3.59 -10.27 6.42
C VAL A 311 3.31 -10.85 7.79
N MET A 312 2.21 -10.43 8.42
CA MET A 312 1.78 -10.95 9.71
C MET A 312 0.57 -11.85 9.56
N ASN A 313 0.61 -13.06 10.14
CA ASN A 313 -0.56 -13.91 10.24
C ASN A 313 -1.52 -13.40 11.32
N ALA A 314 -2.81 -13.72 11.18
CA ALA A 314 -3.80 -13.40 12.22
C ALA A 314 -3.58 -14.25 13.49
N LEU A 315 -3.03 -15.46 13.34
CA LEU A 315 -2.59 -16.31 14.45
C LEU A 315 -1.55 -15.61 15.33
N ASP A 316 -0.57 -14.93 14.71
CA ASP A 316 0.49 -14.19 15.44
C ASP A 316 -0.07 -13.00 16.23
N ALA A 317 -1.25 -12.49 15.82
CA ALA A 317 -1.98 -11.46 16.54
C ALA A 317 -2.91 -12.02 17.63
N GLY A 318 -2.95 -13.34 17.82
CA GLY A 318 -3.76 -14.02 18.82
C GLY A 318 -5.20 -14.29 18.39
N LEU A 319 -5.50 -14.26 17.08
CA LEU A 319 -6.78 -14.77 16.56
C LEU A 319 -6.76 -16.29 16.66
N VAL A 320 -7.84 -16.90 17.17
CA VAL A 320 -7.90 -18.36 17.30
C VAL A 320 -8.00 -19.06 15.94
N PRO A 321 -7.40 -20.26 15.77
CA PRO A 321 -7.37 -20.98 14.50
C PRO A 321 -8.73 -21.22 13.86
N GLU A 322 -9.74 -21.51 14.68
CA GLU A 322 -11.11 -21.77 14.24
C GLU A 322 -11.72 -20.54 13.57
N LEU A 323 -11.48 -19.34 14.12
CA LEU A 323 -11.89 -18.08 13.50
C LEU A 323 -11.05 -17.77 12.25
N VAL A 324 -9.76 -18.08 12.24
CA VAL A 324 -8.94 -17.93 11.03
C VAL A 324 -9.52 -18.77 9.90
N GLN A 325 -9.84 -20.03 10.17
CA GLN A 325 -10.42 -20.94 9.19
C GLN A 325 -11.80 -20.45 8.71
N ALA A 326 -12.70 -20.10 9.64
CA ALA A 326 -14.05 -19.67 9.32
C ALA A 326 -14.12 -18.36 8.52
N LEU A 327 -13.17 -17.44 8.76
CA LEU A 327 -13.24 -16.07 8.21
C LEU A 327 -12.32 -15.84 7.00
N SER A 328 -11.21 -16.59 6.86
CA SER A 328 -10.20 -16.29 5.83
C SER A 328 -10.65 -16.65 4.42
N HIS A 329 -11.52 -17.66 4.28
CA HIS A 329 -12.02 -18.11 2.99
C HIS A 329 -13.43 -17.60 2.73
N HIS A 330 -13.62 -16.92 1.60
CA HIS A 330 -14.93 -16.41 1.19
C HIS A 330 -16.02 -17.50 1.19
N THR A 331 -15.69 -18.71 0.73
CA THR A 331 -16.63 -19.82 0.70
C THR A 331 -17.06 -20.27 2.10
N ASP A 332 -16.13 -20.38 3.03
CA ASP A 332 -16.43 -20.81 4.41
C ASP A 332 -17.25 -19.75 5.15
N LEU A 333 -16.88 -18.48 4.99
CA LEU A 333 -17.64 -17.35 5.52
C LEU A 333 -19.05 -17.29 4.92
N ASP A 334 -19.18 -17.46 3.60
CA ASP A 334 -20.48 -17.44 2.92
C ASP A 334 -21.36 -18.62 3.34
N ASN A 335 -20.77 -19.79 3.59
CA ASN A 335 -21.49 -20.96 4.10
C ASN A 335 -22.00 -20.71 5.52
N ALA A 336 -21.12 -20.25 6.42
CA ALA A 336 -21.49 -19.89 7.79
C ALA A 336 -22.61 -18.82 7.81
N LEU A 337 -22.52 -17.79 6.97
CA LEU A 337 -23.56 -16.76 6.85
C LEU A 337 -24.86 -17.29 6.25
N ARG A 338 -24.81 -18.24 5.31
CA ARG A 338 -26.02 -18.85 4.74
C ARG A 338 -26.78 -19.63 5.80
N GLU A 339 -26.06 -20.32 6.66
CA GLU A 339 -26.61 -21.07 7.79
C GLU A 339 -27.20 -20.13 8.85
N LEU A 340 -26.48 -19.07 9.24
CA LEU A 340 -27.03 -18.06 10.15
C LEU A 340 -28.27 -17.35 9.58
N ARG A 341 -28.38 -17.23 8.24
CA ARG A 341 -29.58 -16.72 7.59
C ARG A 341 -30.74 -17.72 7.62
N SER A 342 -30.51 -19.03 7.52
CA SER A 342 -31.60 -20.03 7.66
C SER A 342 -32.18 -20.02 9.06
N PHE A 343 -31.40 -19.67 10.08
CA PHE A 343 -31.87 -19.45 11.45
C PHE A 343 -32.45 -18.06 11.70
N SER A 344 -32.55 -17.20 10.68
CA SER A 344 -32.94 -15.78 10.82
C SER A 344 -32.07 -14.98 11.81
N ALA A 345 -30.89 -15.49 12.17
CA ALA A 345 -29.97 -14.84 13.10
C ALA A 345 -29.27 -13.65 12.45
N VAL A 346 -29.04 -13.71 11.15
CA VAL A 346 -28.37 -12.65 10.39
C VAL A 346 -29.21 -12.26 9.18
N SER A 347 -29.29 -10.95 8.92
CA SER A 347 -29.86 -10.39 7.70
C SER A 347 -28.77 -9.83 6.79
N SER A 348 -28.99 -9.85 5.48
CA SER A 348 -28.10 -9.23 4.48
C SER A 348 -28.86 -8.09 3.81
N LYS A 349 -28.41 -6.84 4.00
CA LYS A 349 -29.01 -5.69 3.28
C LYS A 349 -28.38 -5.50 1.90
N SER A 350 -27.09 -5.79 1.81
CA SER A 350 -26.34 -5.84 0.56
C SER A 350 -25.55 -7.15 0.53
N GLY A 351 -25.21 -7.66 -0.67
CA GLY A 351 -24.41 -8.88 -0.79
C GLY A 351 -23.00 -8.78 -0.16
N SER A 352 -22.60 -7.60 0.34
CA SER A 352 -21.29 -7.34 0.95
C SER A 352 -21.36 -6.94 2.43
N THR A 353 -22.55 -6.86 3.03
CA THR A 353 -22.77 -6.54 4.45
C THR A 353 -23.75 -7.50 5.12
N CYS A 354 -23.56 -7.73 6.41
CA CYS A 354 -24.49 -8.50 7.23
C CYS A 354 -24.82 -7.76 8.55
N SER A 355 -25.97 -8.04 9.13
CA SER A 355 -26.38 -7.52 10.44
C SER A 355 -26.92 -8.66 11.29
N LEU A 356 -26.41 -8.78 12.51
CA LEU A 356 -26.92 -9.73 13.51
C LEU A 356 -28.24 -9.21 14.07
N ASP A 357 -29.20 -10.11 14.26
CA ASP A 357 -30.46 -9.80 14.92
C ASP A 357 -30.22 -9.40 16.39
N PRO A 358 -30.70 -8.23 16.84
CA PRO A 358 -30.45 -7.77 18.21
C PRO A 358 -30.99 -8.71 19.29
N SER A 359 -32.09 -9.43 19.05
CA SER A 359 -32.64 -10.40 20.00
C SER A 359 -31.78 -11.64 20.13
N VAL A 360 -31.18 -12.09 19.02
CA VAL A 360 -30.21 -13.20 19.02
C VAL A 360 -28.94 -12.76 19.75
N SER A 361 -28.40 -11.58 19.45
CA SER A 361 -27.24 -11.01 20.15
C SER A 361 -27.45 -10.94 21.66
N ALA A 362 -28.60 -10.40 22.10
CA ALA A 362 -28.93 -10.28 23.52
C ALA A 362 -29.05 -11.64 24.22
N ARG A 363 -29.64 -12.64 23.55
CA ARG A 363 -29.72 -14.02 24.07
C ARG A 363 -28.33 -14.63 24.22
N ILE A 364 -27.48 -14.55 23.20
CA ILE A 364 -26.11 -15.08 23.23
C ILE A 364 -25.32 -14.41 24.36
N LEU A 365 -25.33 -13.07 24.45
CA LEU A 365 -24.56 -12.35 25.46
C LEU A 365 -25.03 -12.65 26.89
N ARG A 366 -26.31 -12.95 27.08
CA ARG A 366 -26.88 -13.34 28.38
C ARG A 366 -26.50 -14.78 28.76
N SER A 367 -26.44 -15.68 27.79
CA SER A 367 -26.10 -17.10 28.01
C SER A 367 -24.59 -17.36 28.05
N LEU A 368 -23.78 -16.51 27.41
CA LEU A 368 -22.33 -16.63 27.40
C LEU A 368 -21.73 -16.25 28.76
N PRO A 369 -20.97 -17.14 29.43
CA PRO A 369 -20.31 -16.83 30.70
C PRO A 369 -19.44 -15.58 30.62
N LEU A 370 -19.55 -14.71 31.64
CA LEU A 370 -18.87 -13.40 31.67
C LEU A 370 -17.34 -13.49 31.53
N GLU A 371 -16.74 -14.59 32.00
CA GLU A 371 -15.31 -14.89 31.86
C GLU A 371 -14.84 -14.95 30.40
N PHE A 372 -15.72 -15.32 29.45
CA PHE A 372 -15.40 -15.37 28.02
C PHE A 372 -15.65 -14.06 27.28
N HIS A 373 -16.29 -13.07 27.90
CA HIS A 373 -16.54 -11.78 27.24
C HIS A 373 -15.22 -11.06 26.93
N SER A 374 -14.24 -11.12 27.83
CA SER A 374 -12.91 -10.54 27.61
C SER A 374 -12.20 -11.20 26.42
N PHE A 375 -12.27 -12.53 26.35
CA PHE A 375 -11.74 -13.29 25.23
C PHE A 375 -12.36 -12.85 23.90
N TRP A 376 -13.70 -12.79 23.82
CA TRP A 376 -14.39 -12.44 22.58
C TRP A 376 -14.25 -10.96 22.19
N ARG A 377 -14.20 -10.03 23.17
CA ARG A 377 -13.81 -8.63 22.90
C ARG A 377 -12.44 -8.53 22.26
N LYS A 378 -11.48 -9.33 22.74
CA LYS A 378 -10.13 -9.40 22.15
C LYS A 378 -10.15 -9.97 20.73
N GLN A 379 -10.89 -11.05 20.47
CA GLN A 379 -11.04 -11.61 19.11
C GLN A 379 -11.65 -10.57 18.15
N ALA A 380 -12.72 -9.89 18.57
CA ALA A 380 -13.37 -8.83 17.81
C ALA A 380 -12.44 -7.64 17.53
N LEU A 381 -11.67 -7.21 18.54
CA LEU A 381 -10.64 -6.17 18.39
C LEU A 381 -9.60 -6.57 17.33
N ILE A 382 -9.07 -7.80 17.40
CA ILE A 382 -8.07 -8.31 16.45
C ILE A 382 -8.62 -8.28 15.03
N VAL A 383 -9.82 -8.81 14.81
CA VAL A 383 -10.45 -8.78 13.48
C VAL A 383 -10.63 -7.34 12.99
N ALA A 384 -11.14 -6.45 13.84
CA ALA A 384 -11.42 -5.06 13.47
C ALA A 384 -10.17 -4.27 13.11
N PHE A 385 -9.12 -4.28 13.95
CA PHE A 385 -7.92 -3.50 13.66
C PHE A 385 -7.12 -4.12 12.50
N ARG A 386 -7.06 -5.46 12.41
CA ARG A 386 -6.34 -6.11 11.30
C ARG A 386 -6.96 -5.82 9.94
N SER A 387 -8.26 -5.55 9.90
CA SER A 387 -8.98 -5.22 8.67
C SER A 387 -8.58 -3.88 8.04
N ILE A 388 -7.94 -2.97 8.80
CA ILE A 388 -7.53 -1.65 8.31
C ILE A 388 -6.40 -1.79 7.28
N PRO A 389 -6.60 -1.31 6.04
CA PRO A 389 -5.58 -1.39 5.00
C PRO A 389 -4.41 -0.46 5.27
N TRP A 390 -3.20 -0.98 5.07
CA TRP A 390 -1.98 -0.20 5.08
C TRP A 390 -1.82 0.58 3.78
N LYS A 391 -1.60 1.90 3.88
CA LYS A 391 -1.41 2.78 2.74
C LYS A 391 -0.25 2.27 1.88
N TYR A 392 -0.49 2.20 0.57
CA TYR A 392 0.44 1.73 -0.46
C TYR A 392 0.72 0.22 -0.47
N LEU A 393 0.33 -0.53 0.56
CA LEU A 393 0.51 -1.98 0.61
C LEU A 393 -0.75 -2.73 0.23
N GLU A 394 -1.91 -2.18 0.59
CA GLU A 394 -3.19 -2.86 0.46
C GLU A 394 -4.24 -1.97 -0.19
N PRO A 395 -5.13 -2.54 -1.03
CA PRO A 395 -6.21 -1.79 -1.64
C PRO A 395 -7.18 -1.28 -0.57
N ARG A 396 -7.70 -0.06 -0.76
CA ARG A 396 -8.71 0.52 0.13
C ARG A 396 -10.09 -0.10 -0.16
N PRO A 397 -10.77 -0.71 0.83
CA PRO A 397 -12.17 -1.09 0.73
C PRO A 397 -13.08 0.11 0.38
N LEU A 398 -14.16 -0.16 -0.35
CA LEU A 398 -15.12 0.88 -0.76
C LEU A 398 -15.81 1.56 0.43
N ASN A 399 -16.15 0.80 1.47
CA ASN A 399 -16.88 1.31 2.64
C ASN A 399 -16.01 1.37 3.89
N MET A 400 -14.92 2.17 3.83
CA MET A 400 -14.02 2.30 4.99
C MET A 400 -14.71 2.86 6.24
N GLU A 401 -15.76 3.66 6.11
CA GLU A 401 -16.42 4.26 7.27
C GLU A 401 -16.97 3.20 8.24
N LEU A 402 -17.59 2.14 7.72
CA LEU A 402 -18.06 1.01 8.55
C LEU A 402 -16.90 0.33 9.29
N PHE A 403 -15.75 0.13 8.62
CA PHE A 403 -14.56 -0.46 9.25
C PHE A 403 -14.08 0.38 10.43
N LEU A 404 -14.05 1.71 10.27
CA LEU A 404 -13.64 2.62 11.34
C LEU A 404 -14.62 2.62 12.50
N ARG A 405 -15.93 2.46 12.25
CA ARG A 405 -16.94 2.36 13.32
C ARG A 405 -16.77 1.09 14.15
N HIS A 406 -16.53 -0.07 13.50
CA HIS A 406 -16.23 -1.31 14.22
C HIS A 406 -14.90 -1.23 14.98
N LEU A 407 -13.86 -0.62 14.39
CA LEU A 407 -12.60 -0.37 15.09
C LEU A 407 -12.80 0.54 16.30
N LYS A 408 -13.51 1.65 16.15
CA LYS A 408 -13.82 2.58 17.25
C LYS A 408 -14.50 1.86 18.40
N HIS A 409 -15.51 1.06 18.08
CA HIS A 409 -16.29 0.31 19.06
C HIS A 409 -15.43 -0.70 19.82
N THR A 410 -14.70 -1.55 19.09
CA THR A 410 -13.89 -2.61 19.70
C THR A 410 -12.73 -2.06 20.53
N VAL A 411 -12.11 -0.94 20.11
CA VAL A 411 -11.08 -0.25 20.89
C VAL A 411 -11.65 0.30 22.20
N HIS A 412 -12.82 0.97 22.17
CA HIS A 412 -13.47 1.43 23.39
C HIS A 412 -13.85 0.27 24.31
N LYS A 413 -14.47 -0.78 23.78
CA LYS A 413 -14.88 -1.93 24.60
C LYS A 413 -13.69 -2.64 25.25
N ALA A 414 -12.60 -2.83 24.52
CA ALA A 414 -11.39 -3.40 25.09
C ALA A 414 -10.77 -2.48 26.15
N ARG A 415 -10.73 -1.17 25.92
CA ARG A 415 -10.23 -0.20 26.89
C ARG A 415 -11.06 -0.17 28.17
N ASP A 416 -12.36 0.02 28.03
CA ASP A 416 -13.27 0.31 29.15
C ASP A 416 -13.55 -0.94 29.99
N CYS A 417 -13.56 -2.13 29.38
CA CYS A 417 -13.89 -3.37 30.07
C CYS A 417 -12.68 -4.20 30.49
N ASP A 418 -11.60 -4.20 29.70
CA ASP A 418 -10.46 -5.11 29.91
C ASP A 418 -9.15 -4.37 30.22
N GLY A 419 -9.05 -3.10 29.80
CA GLY A 419 -7.82 -2.32 29.84
C GLY A 419 -6.76 -2.82 28.85
N PHE A 420 -5.94 -1.92 28.34
CA PHE A 420 -4.90 -2.30 27.38
C PHE A 420 -3.73 -3.08 27.98
N GLN A 421 -3.55 -3.05 29.30
CA GLN A 421 -2.44 -3.73 29.97
C GLN A 421 -2.58 -5.26 29.93
N GLY A 422 -3.79 -5.79 29.74
CA GLY A 422 -4.03 -7.23 29.54
C GLY A 422 -3.66 -7.73 28.14
N LEU A 423 -3.36 -6.84 27.19
CA LEU A 423 -2.94 -7.22 25.84
C LEU A 423 -1.45 -7.56 25.83
N ALA A 424 -1.12 -8.68 25.16
CA ALA A 424 0.27 -9.06 24.95
C ALA A 424 1.04 -7.96 24.18
N PRO A 425 2.34 -7.75 24.46
CA PRO A 425 3.11 -6.65 23.86
C PRO A 425 3.04 -6.61 22.33
N ASN A 426 3.15 -7.75 21.65
CA ASN A 426 3.05 -7.85 20.20
C ASN A 426 1.70 -7.35 19.65
N ILE A 427 0.60 -7.65 20.35
CA ILE A 427 -0.75 -7.20 19.97
C ILE A 427 -0.88 -5.69 20.16
N ARG A 428 -0.35 -5.15 21.26
CA ARG A 428 -0.33 -3.70 21.51
C ARG A 428 0.47 -2.96 20.45
N ILE A 429 1.65 -3.46 20.10
CA ILE A 429 2.50 -2.91 19.04
C ILE A 429 1.72 -2.87 17.71
N ASP A 430 1.07 -3.98 17.33
CA ASP A 430 0.32 -4.05 16.08
C ASP A 430 -0.90 -3.12 16.07
N LEU A 431 -1.59 -2.99 17.21
CA LEU A 431 -2.70 -2.06 17.37
C LEU A 431 -2.24 -0.60 17.30
N ILE A 432 -1.14 -0.22 17.96
CA ILE A 432 -0.56 1.14 17.91
C ILE A 432 -0.26 1.53 16.47
N LEU A 433 0.47 0.68 15.74
CA LEU A 433 0.84 0.94 14.34
C LEU A 433 -0.40 1.05 13.45
N THR A 434 -1.40 0.20 13.68
CA THR A 434 -2.68 0.26 12.96
C THR A 434 -3.44 1.54 13.24
N LEU A 435 -3.50 2.01 14.50
CA LEU A 435 -4.18 3.25 14.86
C LEU A 435 -3.47 4.47 14.27
N ALA A 436 -2.14 4.48 14.30
CA ALA A 436 -1.33 5.48 13.62
C ALA A 436 -1.62 5.51 12.11
N GLU A 437 -1.74 4.34 11.48
CA GLU A 437 -2.11 4.23 10.07
C GLU A 437 -3.57 4.67 9.80
N ALA A 438 -4.50 4.34 10.70
CA ALA A 438 -5.90 4.72 10.61
C ALA A 438 -6.12 6.23 10.78
N SER A 439 -5.16 6.99 11.30
CA SER A 439 -5.23 8.46 11.39
C SER A 439 -5.31 9.16 10.02
N ARG A 440 -5.07 8.45 8.91
CA ARG A 440 -5.16 9.02 7.56
C ARG A 440 -6.58 9.29 7.05
N PHE A 441 -7.62 8.82 7.75
CA PHE A 441 -9.01 8.98 7.31
C PHE A 441 -9.56 10.39 7.64
N PRO A 442 -10.52 10.92 6.84
CA PRO A 442 -10.76 12.38 6.72
C PRO A 442 -11.50 13.09 7.87
N ASP A 443 -11.72 12.47 9.02
CA ASP A 443 -12.42 13.09 10.16
C ASP A 443 -11.44 13.47 11.29
N MET A 444 -11.35 14.76 11.64
CA MET A 444 -10.45 15.24 12.70
C MET A 444 -10.78 14.66 14.09
N VAL A 445 -12.05 14.37 14.38
CA VAL A 445 -12.44 13.73 15.64
C VAL A 445 -11.89 12.31 15.67
N TRP A 446 -12.04 11.56 14.58
CA TRP A 446 -11.41 10.26 14.39
C TRP A 446 -9.88 10.30 14.50
N LYS A 447 -9.22 11.26 13.85
CA LYS A 447 -7.75 11.37 13.86
C LYS A 447 -7.21 11.56 15.28
N ARG A 448 -7.81 12.47 16.05
CA ARG A 448 -7.44 12.69 17.46
C ARG A 448 -7.69 11.44 18.29
N PHE A 449 -8.89 10.86 18.15
CA PHE A 449 -9.25 9.63 18.84
C PHE A 449 -8.19 8.54 18.64
N VAL A 450 -7.84 8.17 17.41
CA VAL A 450 -6.89 7.06 17.20
C VAL A 450 -5.47 7.36 17.70
N ILE A 451 -5.04 8.63 17.67
CA ILE A 451 -3.74 9.04 18.22
C ILE A 451 -3.75 8.96 19.75
N ASP A 452 -4.81 9.43 20.40
CA ASP A 452 -4.94 9.36 21.86
C ASP A 452 -4.96 7.90 22.34
N GLN A 453 -5.69 7.03 21.62
CA GLN A 453 -5.68 5.59 21.91
C GLN A 453 -4.31 4.96 21.69
N ALA A 454 -3.58 5.35 20.63
CA ALA A 454 -2.23 4.85 20.38
C ALA A 454 -1.23 5.27 21.48
N LYS A 455 -1.35 6.49 22.01
CA LYS A 455 -0.54 6.98 23.13
C LYS A 455 -0.80 6.19 24.41
N GLU A 456 -2.06 5.92 24.73
CA GLU A 456 -2.44 5.12 25.89
C GLU A 456 -1.91 3.68 25.77
N LEU A 457 -2.03 3.08 24.58
CA LEU A 457 -1.46 1.76 24.29
C LEU A 457 0.06 1.70 24.38
N LEU A 458 0.76 2.83 24.17
CA LEU A 458 2.21 2.92 24.29
C LEU A 458 2.67 2.96 25.76
N CYS A 459 1.81 3.33 26.72
CA CYS A 459 2.18 3.43 28.13
C CYS A 459 2.74 2.10 28.68
N GLY A 460 4.02 2.08 29.04
CA GLY A 460 4.72 0.88 29.52
C GLY A 460 5.47 0.09 28.44
N LEU A 461 5.37 0.51 27.16
CA LEU A 461 6.21 0.06 26.07
C LEU A 461 7.33 1.09 25.85
N ASN A 462 8.56 0.74 26.21
CA ASN A 462 9.74 1.57 25.95
C ASN A 462 10.22 1.36 24.50
N ASP A 463 9.44 1.84 23.53
CA ASP A 463 9.71 1.68 22.09
C ASP A 463 9.79 3.06 21.40
N GLU A 464 11.01 3.50 21.10
CA GLU A 464 11.31 4.79 20.45
C GLU A 464 10.75 4.87 19.02
N TYR A 465 10.65 3.74 18.32
CA TYR A 465 10.10 3.69 16.98
C TYR A 465 8.60 3.98 17.00
N LEU A 466 7.87 3.34 17.91
CA LEU A 466 6.43 3.60 18.07
C LEU A 466 6.15 5.03 18.52
N GLN A 467 6.96 5.57 19.44
CA GLN A 467 6.90 6.98 19.84
C GLN A 467 7.05 7.90 18.63
N SER A 468 8.05 7.62 17.78
CA SER A 468 8.31 8.39 16.57
C SER A 468 7.14 8.32 15.58
N CYS A 469 6.56 7.13 15.36
CA CYS A 469 5.40 6.95 14.50
C CYS A 469 4.18 7.75 14.99
N ILE A 470 3.91 7.75 16.30
CA ILE A 470 2.81 8.51 16.90
C ILE A 470 3.07 10.02 16.73
N ALA A 471 4.28 10.48 17.05
CA ALA A 471 4.66 11.90 16.95
C ALA A 471 4.58 12.42 15.50
N GLU A 472 5.00 11.62 14.52
CA GLU A 472 4.85 11.95 13.10
C GLU A 472 3.38 12.17 12.73
N ARG A 473 2.50 11.24 13.13
CA ARG A 473 1.07 11.35 12.83
C ARG A 473 0.42 12.52 13.55
N GLU A 474 0.79 12.77 14.80
CA GLU A 474 0.32 13.93 15.56
C GLU A 474 0.69 15.26 14.88
N SER A 475 1.92 15.40 14.42
CA SER A 475 2.37 16.59 13.67
C SER A 475 1.54 16.81 12.39
N VAL A 476 1.22 15.73 11.66
CA VAL A 476 0.35 15.79 10.48
C VAL A 476 -1.06 16.25 10.86
N VAL A 477 -1.65 15.69 11.92
CA VAL A 477 -2.98 16.06 12.41
C VAL A 477 -3.03 17.51 12.87
N TYR A 478 -1.99 17.98 13.57
CA TYR A 478 -1.86 19.37 14.00
C TYR A 478 -1.86 20.33 12.80
N ARG A 479 -1.02 20.05 11.80
CA ARG A 479 -0.96 20.84 10.56
C ARG A 479 -2.28 20.84 9.80
N ASP A 480 -2.97 19.71 9.73
CA ASP A 480 -4.28 19.62 9.08
C ASP A 480 -5.34 20.44 9.85
N SER A 481 -5.28 20.46 11.18
CA SER A 481 -6.19 21.28 12.00
C SER A 481 -5.98 22.78 11.79
N MET A 482 -4.74 23.22 11.64
CA MET A 482 -4.40 24.63 11.36
C MET A 482 -4.87 25.09 9.99
N LYS A 483 -4.96 24.20 9.00
CA LYS A 483 -5.51 24.53 7.67
C LYS A 483 -7.03 24.69 7.68
N ILE A 484 -7.71 24.06 8.63
CA ILE A 484 -9.18 24.12 8.77
C ILE A 484 -9.62 25.38 9.53
N PHE A 485 -8.73 25.99 10.32
CA PHE A 485 -8.88 27.36 10.80
C PHE A 485 -8.20 28.32 9.80
N PRO A 486 -8.89 28.86 8.78
CA PRO A 486 -8.34 30.00 8.08
C PRO A 486 -8.05 31.07 9.13
N LEU A 487 -6.84 31.62 9.09
CA LEU A 487 -6.42 32.82 9.79
C LEU A 487 -7.49 33.92 9.59
N LYS A 488 -8.47 33.97 10.47
CA LYS A 488 -9.22 35.17 10.78
C LYS A 488 -8.46 35.87 11.91
N ILE A 489 -7.21 36.22 11.64
CA ILE A 489 -6.52 37.31 12.33
C ILE A 489 -7.09 38.56 11.64
N MET A 490 -8.20 39.13 12.10
CA MET A 490 -8.25 40.05 13.25
C MET A 490 -7.01 40.95 13.25
N HIS A 491 -7.03 41.95 12.36
CA HIS A 491 -6.36 43.21 12.64
C HIS A 491 -6.87 43.71 13.99
N GLY A 492 -6.02 43.66 15.01
CA GLY A 492 -6.34 44.20 16.32
C GLY A 492 -5.56 43.51 17.42
N GLU A 493 -4.54 44.22 17.93
CA GLU A 493 -3.95 44.04 19.26
C GLU A 493 -2.89 42.94 19.44
N SER A 494 -1.70 43.35 19.01
CA SER A 494 -0.39 43.03 19.60
C SER A 494 -0.41 43.05 21.14
N ALA A 495 -0.07 41.92 21.78
CA ALA A 495 0.85 41.82 22.94
C ALA A 495 0.81 40.45 23.67
N HIS A 496 -0.16 39.56 23.44
CA HIS A 496 -0.32 38.36 24.28
C HIS A 496 0.19 37.02 23.70
N THR A 497 0.70 37.00 22.47
CA THR A 497 1.05 35.74 21.78
C THR A 497 2.45 35.20 22.09
N GLU A 498 3.37 36.01 22.64
CA GLU A 498 4.72 35.55 23.00
C GLU A 498 4.78 34.77 24.33
N ALA A 499 3.78 34.93 25.21
CA ALA A 499 3.74 34.20 26.48
C ALA A 499 3.38 32.71 26.34
N PHE A 500 2.69 32.32 25.27
CA PHE A 500 2.20 30.95 25.11
C PHE A 500 3.24 29.99 24.49
N VAL A 501 4.13 30.51 23.64
CA VAL A 501 5.20 29.71 23.00
C VAL A 501 6.36 29.45 23.97
N HIS A 502 6.62 30.35 24.93
CA HIS A 502 7.68 30.18 25.92
C HIS A 502 7.31 29.22 27.08
N SER A 503 6.03 28.97 27.33
CA SER A 503 5.56 28.06 28.40
C SER A 503 5.73 26.56 28.06
N MET A 504 5.72 26.19 26.78
CA MET A 504 5.83 24.77 26.37
C MET A 504 7.27 24.24 26.27
N VAL A 505 8.29 25.09 26.37
CA VAL A 505 9.70 24.68 26.30
C VAL A 505 10.32 24.43 27.70
N VAL A 506 9.65 24.79 28.80
CA VAL A 506 10.22 24.74 30.17
C VAL A 506 9.50 23.76 31.13
N THR A 507 8.63 22.88 30.63
CA THR A 507 8.03 21.82 31.47
C THR A 507 8.61 20.43 31.15
N HIS A 508 9.94 20.31 31.25
CA HIS A 508 10.65 19.03 31.38
C HIS A 508 11.65 19.09 32.54
N SER A 509 11.14 19.31 33.76
CA SER A 509 11.83 18.94 35.01
C SER A 509 10.93 19.23 36.21
N ARG A 510 10.24 18.20 36.72
CA ARG A 510 9.88 17.98 38.15
C ARG A 510 8.88 16.83 38.26
N PHE A 511 9.39 15.63 38.53
CA PHE A 511 8.64 14.55 39.17
C PHE A 511 8.62 14.81 40.70
N PRO A 512 7.48 14.71 41.40
CA PRO A 512 7.47 14.48 42.83
C PRO A 512 7.34 12.98 43.15
N GLY A 513 8.12 12.56 44.14
CA GLY A 513 8.43 11.18 44.47
C GLY A 513 7.26 10.32 44.97
N CYS A 514 7.38 9.03 44.68
CA CYS A 514 6.76 7.94 45.42
C CYS A 514 7.09 8.06 46.91
N LYS A 515 6.07 8.23 47.76
CA LYS A 515 6.18 7.94 49.19
C LYS A 515 5.91 6.46 49.42
N SER A 516 6.92 5.79 49.95
CA SER A 516 6.81 4.47 50.56
C SER A 516 6.14 4.60 51.93
N ASP A 517 4.99 3.95 52.12
CA ASP A 517 4.48 3.66 53.45
C ASP A 517 5.10 2.35 53.94
N ARG A 518 5.97 2.47 54.94
CA ARG A 518 6.25 1.40 55.92
C ARG A 518 5.49 1.73 57.19
N ARG A 519 4.89 0.71 57.79
CA ARG A 519 4.81 0.46 59.24
C ARG A 519 4.18 -0.93 59.49
N PRO A 520 4.32 -1.52 60.68
CA PRO A 520 4.88 -0.97 61.94
C PRO A 520 6.40 -1.01 62.02
#